data_AF-A8UV78-F1
#
_entry.id   AF-A8UV78-F1
#
_cell.length_a   1.000
_cell.length_b   1.000
_cell.length_c   1.000
_cell.angle_alpha   90.00
_cell.angle_beta   90.00
_cell.angle_gamma   90.00
#
_symmetry.space_group_name_H-M   'P 1'
#
loop_
_entity.id
_entity.type
_entity.pdbx_description
1 polymer ?
#
loop_
_entity_poly.entity_id
_entity_poly.type
_entity_poly.pdbx_seq_one_letter_code
_entity_poly.pdbx_strand_id
1 'polypeptide(L)'
;MNMFKKLKDIFSRKDGEAVVEEENKLEEEVAEEQEEAKVEETEEERSVRPLLPHELETFKKGMGITPHNYWTWASRTNNFKLLTDGEYVWVEGHEDHIGKQLPLTQQKAWSWKFIRERLQDFGGEG
;
A
#
# COMPACT_ATOMS: atom_id res chain seq x y z
N MET A 1 -67.46 9.73 33.99
CA MET A 1 -66.18 9.33 34.61
C MET A 1 -65.47 8.34 33.70
N ASN A 2 -64.47 8.84 32.98
CA ASN A 2 -63.33 8.19 32.30
C ASN A 2 -63.40 6.70 31.92
N MET A 3 -63.96 6.42 30.74
CA MET A 3 -63.68 5.18 29.98
C MET A 3 -62.69 5.41 28.81
N PHE A 4 -62.18 6.64 28.65
CA PHE A 4 -61.20 7.01 27.60
C PHE A 4 -59.76 7.15 28.11
N LYS A 5 -59.52 7.09 29.43
CA LYS A 5 -58.16 7.17 29.99
C LYS A 5 -57.42 5.84 29.99
N LYS A 6 -58.12 4.71 29.86
CA LYS A 6 -57.52 3.36 29.96
C LYS A 6 -56.98 2.80 28.64
N LEU A 7 -57.28 3.45 27.51
CA LEU A 7 -56.75 3.06 26.18
C LEU A 7 -55.49 3.83 25.77
N LYS A 8 -55.16 4.95 26.43
CA LYS A 8 -53.96 5.73 26.10
C LYS A 8 -52.67 5.16 26.69
N ASP A 9 -52.76 4.33 27.73
CA ASP A 9 -51.59 3.69 28.37
C ASP A 9 -51.15 2.39 27.69
N ILE A 10 -51.91 1.86 26.73
CA ILE A 10 -51.56 0.63 26.01
C ILE A 10 -50.76 0.94 24.74
N PHE A 11 -51.01 2.09 24.11
CA PHE A 11 -50.37 2.52 22.85
C PHE A 11 -49.22 3.53 23.05
N SER A 12 -48.51 3.46 24.18
CA SER A 12 -47.35 4.34 24.44
C SER A 12 -46.07 3.58 24.79
N ARG A 13 -46.05 2.26 24.62
CA ARG A 13 -44.90 1.41 25.00
C ARG A 13 -44.45 0.40 23.94
N LYS A 14 -44.99 0.46 22.71
CA LYS A 14 -44.78 -0.63 21.75
C LYS A 14 -44.43 -0.22 20.32
N ASP A 15 -43.95 1.00 20.12
CA ASP A 15 -43.56 1.50 18.79
C ASP A 15 -42.18 2.18 18.79
N GLY A 16 -41.30 1.84 19.75
CA GLY A 16 -40.00 2.49 19.91
C GLY A 16 -38.77 1.60 19.68
N GLU A 17 -38.95 0.28 19.55
CA GLU A 17 -37.81 -0.66 19.55
C GLU A 17 -37.65 -1.39 18.20
N ALA A 18 -38.71 -1.50 17.39
CA ALA A 18 -38.65 -2.21 16.11
C ALA A 18 -38.18 -1.34 14.93
N VAL A 19 -38.15 -0.02 15.07
CA VAL A 19 -37.73 0.90 13.99
C VAL A 19 -36.21 1.11 13.97
N VAL A 20 -35.52 0.83 15.09
CA VAL A 20 -34.08 1.06 15.23
C VAL A 20 -33.23 -0.13 14.72
N GLU A 21 -33.82 -1.33 14.61
CA GLU A 21 -33.12 -2.51 14.08
C GLU A 21 -33.13 -2.58 12.54
N GLU A 22 -34.16 -2.05 11.87
CA GLU A 22 -34.25 -2.09 10.41
C GLU A 22 -33.40 -1.01 9.72
N GLU A 23 -33.24 0.17 10.34
CA GLU A 23 -32.36 1.22 9.81
C GLU A 23 -30.87 0.88 9.99
N ASN A 24 -30.49 0.23 11.10
CA ASN A 24 -29.10 -0.19 11.33
C ASN A 24 -28.61 -1.27 10.36
N LYS A 25 -29.52 -2.15 9.89
CA LYS A 25 -29.15 -3.24 9.00
C LYS A 25 -28.93 -2.78 7.55
N LEU A 26 -29.58 -1.69 7.16
CA LEU A 26 -29.41 -1.07 5.84
C LEU A 26 -28.18 -0.16 5.77
N GLU A 27 -27.76 0.46 6.88
CA GLU A 27 -26.51 1.24 6.93
C GLU A 27 -25.26 0.35 6.93
N GLU A 28 -25.34 -0.87 7.46
CA GLU A 28 -24.22 -1.83 7.47
C GLU A 28 -23.94 -2.42 6.08
N GLU A 29 -24.99 -2.73 5.28
CA GLU A 29 -24.83 -3.22 3.91
C GLU A 29 -24.31 -2.14 2.94
N VAL A 30 -24.69 -0.86 3.14
CA VAL A 30 -24.20 0.25 2.31
C VAL A 30 -22.75 0.63 2.66
N ALA A 31 -22.29 0.34 3.89
CA ALA A 31 -20.89 0.52 4.28
C ALA A 31 -19.98 -0.56 3.69
N GLU A 32 -20.44 -1.82 3.58
CA GLU A 32 -19.67 -2.90 2.95
C GLU A 32 -19.54 -2.72 1.42
N GLU A 33 -20.61 -2.32 0.71
CA GLU A 33 -20.51 -2.05 -0.74
C GLU A 33 -19.65 -0.83 -1.08
N GLN A 34 -19.53 0.15 -0.17
CA GLN A 34 -18.67 1.32 -0.37
C GLN A 34 -17.20 1.08 0.00
N GLU A 35 -16.89 0.08 0.83
CA GLU A 35 -15.51 -0.35 1.05
C GLU A 35 -14.97 -1.17 -0.13
N GLU A 36 -15.78 -2.00 -0.77
CA GLU A 36 -15.33 -2.76 -1.96
C GLU A 36 -15.07 -1.83 -3.18
N ALA A 37 -15.91 -0.81 -3.40
CA ALA A 37 -15.70 0.15 -4.49
C ALA A 37 -14.48 1.08 -4.27
N LYS A 38 -14.00 1.22 -3.03
CA LYS A 38 -12.80 2.00 -2.72
C LYS A 38 -11.49 1.21 -2.91
N VAL A 39 -11.59 -0.11 -3.02
CA VAL A 39 -10.42 -0.98 -3.29
C VAL A 39 -10.10 -1.05 -4.78
N GLU A 40 -11.05 -0.76 -5.67
CA GLU A 40 -10.85 -0.86 -7.13
C GLU A 40 -10.28 0.41 -7.81
N GLU A 41 -10.39 1.61 -7.22
CA GLU A 41 -9.93 2.87 -7.86
C GLU A 41 -8.51 3.32 -7.47
N THR A 42 -7.64 2.42 -7.00
CA THR A 42 -6.19 2.69 -6.89
C THR A 42 -5.32 1.79 -7.77
N GLU A 43 -5.85 1.32 -8.90
CA GLU A 43 -5.00 1.07 -10.07
C GLU A 43 -4.78 2.41 -10.81
N GLU A 44 -4.13 3.37 -10.15
CA GLU A 44 -3.34 4.35 -10.90
C GLU A 44 -2.41 3.51 -11.79
N GLU A 45 -2.54 3.61 -13.11
CA GLU A 45 -1.64 2.97 -14.07
C GLU A 45 -0.20 3.22 -13.62
N ARG A 46 0.40 2.28 -12.90
CA ARG A 46 1.79 2.38 -12.46
C ARG A 46 2.60 2.28 -13.73
N SER A 47 2.92 3.43 -14.31
CA SER A 47 3.69 3.52 -15.53
C SER A 47 5.09 3.01 -15.24
N VAL A 48 5.30 1.71 -15.51
CA VAL A 48 6.59 1.06 -15.30
C VAL A 48 7.53 1.55 -16.38
N ARG A 49 8.67 2.10 -15.96
CA ARG A 49 9.71 2.58 -16.87
C ARG A 49 11.09 2.05 -16.46
N PRO A 50 12.02 1.93 -17.42
CA PRO A 50 13.42 1.66 -17.09
C PRO A 50 14.04 2.83 -16.32
N LEU A 51 15.00 2.54 -15.45
CA LEU A 51 15.76 3.59 -14.75
C LEU A 51 16.56 4.42 -15.75
N LEU A 52 16.43 5.74 -15.63
CA LEU A 52 17.27 6.68 -16.36
C LEU A 52 18.74 6.59 -15.88
N PRO A 53 19.72 6.97 -16.70
CA PRO A 53 21.14 6.85 -16.32
C PRO A 53 21.50 7.50 -14.97
N HIS A 54 20.95 8.67 -14.68
CA HIS A 54 21.18 9.37 -13.40
C HIS A 54 20.51 8.67 -12.20
N GLU A 55 19.33 8.07 -12.40
CA GLU A 55 18.64 7.27 -11.37
C GLU A 55 19.43 6.00 -11.07
N LEU A 56 20.00 5.38 -12.11
CA LEU A 56 20.83 4.20 -11.99
C LEU A 56 22.16 4.48 -11.25
N GLU A 57 22.77 5.67 -11.47
CA GLU A 57 23.89 6.13 -10.66
C GLU A 57 23.50 6.36 -9.20
N THR A 58 22.33 6.96 -8.96
CA THR A 58 21.80 7.19 -7.61
C THR A 58 21.56 5.86 -6.89
N PHE A 59 20.97 4.88 -7.59
CA PHE A 59 20.81 3.52 -7.09
C PHE A 59 22.15 2.89 -6.73
N LYS A 60 23.16 2.98 -7.62
CA LYS A 60 24.50 2.43 -7.36
C LYS A 60 25.16 3.06 -6.14
N LYS A 61 25.08 4.39 -6.00
CA LYS A 61 25.63 5.12 -4.86
C LYS A 61 24.89 4.78 -3.56
N GLY A 62 23.55 4.82 -3.56
CA GLY A 62 22.74 4.48 -2.40
C GLY A 62 22.93 3.03 -1.95
N MET A 63 23.19 2.11 -2.87
CA MET A 63 23.48 0.72 -2.53
C MET A 63 24.93 0.47 -2.08
N GLY A 64 25.79 1.49 -2.06
CA GLY A 64 27.20 1.32 -1.72
C GLY A 64 27.93 0.40 -2.69
N ILE A 65 27.57 0.46 -3.98
CA ILE A 65 28.19 -0.37 -5.01
C ILE A 65 29.58 0.21 -5.33
N THR A 66 30.61 -0.55 -4.97
CA THR A 66 32.02 -0.27 -5.21
C THR A 66 32.55 -1.20 -6.30
N PRO A 67 33.72 -0.90 -6.90
CA PRO A 67 34.34 -1.82 -7.87
C PRO A 67 34.56 -3.24 -7.31
N HIS A 68 34.76 -3.37 -5.99
CA HIS A 68 34.98 -4.66 -5.34
C HIS A 68 33.72 -5.54 -5.30
N ASN A 69 32.53 -4.95 -5.10
CA ASN A 69 31.27 -5.70 -5.02
C ASN A 69 30.39 -5.55 -6.28
N TYR A 70 30.89 -4.86 -7.32
CA TYR A 70 30.15 -4.56 -8.54
C TYR A 70 29.58 -5.81 -9.21
N TRP A 71 30.39 -6.87 -9.36
CA TRP A 71 29.96 -8.11 -10.01
C TRP A 71 28.85 -8.84 -9.24
N THR A 72 28.93 -8.83 -7.91
CA THR A 72 27.88 -9.39 -7.04
C THR A 72 26.56 -8.66 -7.25
N TRP A 73 26.62 -7.33 -7.34
CA TRP A 73 25.46 -6.50 -7.63
C TRP A 73 24.94 -6.68 -9.06
N ALA A 74 25.82 -6.70 -10.06
CA ALA A 74 25.46 -6.93 -11.45
C ALA A 74 24.75 -8.28 -11.64
N SER A 75 25.26 -9.33 -10.98
CA SER A 75 24.63 -10.66 -11.01
C SER A 75 23.22 -10.63 -10.38
N ARG A 76 23.06 -10.04 -9.20
CA ARG A 76 21.75 -10.00 -8.54
C ARG A 76 20.74 -9.08 -9.22
N THR A 77 21.16 -8.05 -9.95
CA THR A 77 20.27 -7.09 -10.63
C THR A 77 20.07 -7.38 -12.11
N ASN A 78 20.44 -8.59 -12.58
CA ASN A 78 20.36 -8.96 -13.99
C ASN A 78 21.06 -7.92 -14.89
N ASN A 79 22.29 -7.57 -14.54
CA ASN A 79 23.11 -6.53 -15.16
C ASN A 79 22.47 -5.13 -15.11
N PHE A 80 21.92 -4.75 -13.95
CA PHE A 80 21.24 -3.46 -13.72
C PHE A 80 20.04 -3.21 -14.63
N LYS A 81 19.36 -4.27 -15.07
CA LYS A 81 18.05 -4.19 -15.72
C LYS A 81 16.99 -3.97 -14.66
N LEU A 82 16.86 -2.70 -14.26
CA LEU A 82 15.97 -2.25 -13.20
C LEU A 82 14.83 -1.44 -13.79
N LEU A 83 13.64 -1.67 -13.25
CA LEU A 83 12.41 -0.95 -13.56
C LEU A 83 11.96 -0.15 -12.34
N THR A 84 11.19 0.91 -12.57
CA THR A 84 10.62 1.74 -11.52
C THR A 84 9.24 2.27 -11.91
N ASP A 85 8.40 2.47 -10.91
CA ASP A 85 7.11 3.17 -10.96
C ASP A 85 7.19 4.55 -10.29
N GLY A 86 8.37 4.99 -9.86
CA GLY A 86 8.59 6.23 -9.09
C GLY A 86 8.56 6.05 -7.56
N GLU A 87 8.06 4.92 -7.05
CA GLU A 87 8.06 4.60 -5.62
C GLU A 87 9.04 3.46 -5.29
N TYR A 88 9.05 2.41 -6.11
CA TYR A 88 9.90 1.25 -5.99
C TYR A 88 10.84 1.10 -7.19
N VAL A 89 11.92 0.37 -6.95
CA VAL A 89 12.88 -0.10 -7.95
C VAL A 89 12.99 -1.60 -7.81
N TRP A 90 12.80 -2.34 -8.90
CA TRP A 90 12.94 -3.79 -8.92
C TRP A 90 13.67 -4.28 -10.16
N VAL A 91 14.16 -5.52 -10.09
CA VAL A 91 14.82 -6.19 -11.21
C VAL A 91 13.76 -6.70 -12.19
N GLU A 92 13.98 -6.49 -13.49
CA GLU A 92 13.12 -7.02 -14.56
C GLU A 92 12.92 -8.54 -14.41
N GLY A 93 11.66 -8.99 -14.38
CA GLY A 93 11.28 -10.39 -14.17
C GLY A 93 11.18 -10.81 -12.68
N HIS A 94 11.30 -9.86 -11.76
CA HIS A 94 11.14 -10.06 -10.32
C HIS A 94 10.17 -9.05 -9.69
N GLU A 95 9.16 -8.61 -10.44
CA GLU A 95 8.04 -7.78 -9.94
C GLU A 95 7.33 -8.41 -8.74
N ASP A 96 7.25 -9.74 -8.68
CA ASP A 96 6.64 -10.48 -7.58
C ASP A 96 7.30 -10.23 -6.22
N HIS A 97 8.51 -9.65 -6.18
CA HIS A 97 9.26 -9.41 -4.95
C HIS A 97 8.95 -8.03 -4.34
N ILE A 98 8.17 -7.19 -5.03
CA ILE A 98 7.71 -5.91 -4.51
C ILE A 98 6.78 -6.16 -3.31
N GLY A 99 6.98 -5.43 -2.22
CA GLY A 99 6.17 -5.56 -0.99
C GLY A 99 6.41 -6.81 -0.15
N LYS A 100 7.21 -7.79 -0.63
CA LYS A 100 7.55 -8.99 0.15
C LYS A 100 8.78 -8.76 1.04
N GLN A 101 8.70 -9.19 2.29
CA GLN A 101 9.85 -9.20 3.19
C GLN A 101 10.72 -10.42 2.91
N LEU A 102 11.61 -10.30 1.92
CA LEU A 102 12.60 -11.32 1.57
C LEU A 102 13.92 -11.09 2.32
N PRO A 103 14.70 -12.15 2.58
CA PRO A 103 16.06 -11.97 3.09
C PRO A 103 16.90 -11.15 2.10
N LEU A 104 17.84 -10.37 2.62
CA LEU A 104 18.70 -9.45 1.83
C LEU A 104 19.41 -10.14 0.66
N THR A 105 19.68 -11.44 0.76
CA THR A 105 20.32 -12.26 -0.28
C THR A 105 19.40 -12.50 -1.49
N GLN A 106 18.08 -12.57 -1.28
CA GLN A 106 17.08 -12.85 -2.31
C GLN A 106 16.27 -11.61 -2.70
N GLN A 107 16.43 -10.50 -1.98
CA GLN A 107 15.74 -9.27 -2.28
C GLN A 107 16.11 -8.75 -3.68
N LYS A 108 15.09 -8.48 -4.49
CA LYS A 108 15.20 -7.96 -5.87
C LYS A 108 14.42 -6.66 -6.08
N ALA A 109 13.79 -6.15 -5.02
CA ALA A 109 13.00 -4.93 -5.03
C ALA A 109 13.32 -4.08 -3.80
N TRP A 110 13.37 -2.76 -3.99
CA TRP A 110 13.71 -1.77 -2.97
C TRP A 110 12.86 -0.52 -3.18
N SER A 111 12.52 0.18 -2.10
CA SER A 111 11.86 1.48 -2.20
C SER A 111 12.87 2.58 -2.49
N TRP A 112 12.45 3.62 -3.22
CA TRP A 112 13.27 4.83 -3.39
C TRP A 112 13.60 5.50 -2.06
N LYS A 113 12.69 5.42 -1.07
CA LYS A 113 12.94 5.90 0.29
C LYS A 113 14.18 5.24 0.91
N PHE A 114 14.26 3.91 0.84
CA PHE A 114 15.40 3.15 1.36
C PHE A 114 16.72 3.51 0.65
N ILE A 115 16.68 3.67 -0.67
CA ILE A 115 17.86 4.04 -1.46
C ILE A 115 18.38 5.42 -1.06
N ARG A 116 17.48 6.39 -0.85
CA ARG A 116 17.83 7.76 -0.43
C ARG A 116 18.36 7.80 1.01
N GLU A 117 17.78 7.03 1.92
CA GLU A 117 18.25 6.90 3.31
C GLU A 117 19.69 6.37 3.34
N ARG A 118 19.95 5.27 2.64
CA ARG A 118 21.32 4.75 2.50
C ARG A 118 22.29 5.73 1.83
N LEU A 119 21.82 6.51 0.87
CA LEU A 119 22.64 7.53 0.23
C LEU A 119 23.07 8.62 1.21
N GLN A 120 22.22 8.97 2.18
CA GLN A 120 22.59 9.88 3.28
C GLN A 120 23.64 9.24 4.18
N ASP A 121 23.54 7.95 4.49
CA ASP A 121 24.53 7.23 5.30
C ASP A 121 25.92 7.19 4.62
N PHE A 122 25.97 7.02 3.30
CA PHE A 122 27.22 6.97 2.53
C PHE A 122 27.73 8.35 2.08
N GLY A 123 26.86 9.35 2.02
CA GLY A 123 27.15 10.72 1.59
C GLY A 123 27.26 11.73 2.74
N GLY A 124 27.10 11.28 3.99
CA GLY A 124 27.21 12.10 5.19
C GLY A 124 28.66 12.43 5.51
N GLU A 125 29.01 13.70 5.32
CA GLU A 125 30.04 14.36 6.12
C GLU A 125 29.78 14.07 7.61
N GLY A 126 30.75 13.46 8.27
CA GLY A 126 31.04 13.72 9.68
C GLY A 126 32.13 14.78 9.76
#